data_AF-A0A1G6U6E8-F1
#
_entry.id   AF-A0A1G6U6E8-F1
#
_cell.length_a   1.000
_cell.length_b   1.000
_cell.length_c   1.000
_cell.angle_alpha   90.00
_cell.angle_beta   90.00
_cell.angle_gamma   90.00
#
_symmetry.space_group_name_H-M   'P 1'
#
loop_
_entity.id
_entity.type
_entity.pdbx_description
1 polymer ?
#
loop_
_entity_poly.entity_id
_entity_poly.type
_entity_poly.pdbx_seq_one_letter_code
_entity_poly.pdbx_strand_id
1 'polypeptide(L)' 'MLKKDSRCGYAHGIGWLEPTASLQDGNWTELKPNMTFHLMLGNWSDEDCGYVLSETFRVTETSVEVLTKAPQKLFEL' A
#
# COMPACT_ATOMS: atom_id res chain seq x y z
N MET A 1 14.28 8.81 12.85
CA MET A 1 13.58 7.95 11.87
C MET A 1 12.14 8.42 11.83
N LEU A 2 11.59 8.74 10.66
CA LEU A 2 10.17 9.10 10.52
C LEU A 2 9.32 7.85 10.81
N LYS A 3 8.30 8.00 11.66
CA LYS A 3 7.38 6.93 12.05
C LYS A 3 6.00 7.20 11.46
N LYS A 4 5.44 6.24 10.75
CA LYS A 4 4.10 6.33 10.17
C LYS A 4 3.16 5.47 10.99
N ASP A 5 2.39 6.09 11.88
CA ASP A 5 1.46 5.38 12.76
C ASP A 5 0.11 5.05 12.07
N SER A 6 -0.16 5.64 10.90
CA SER A 6 -1.35 5.34 10.10
C SER A 6 -1.13 4.16 9.15
N ARG A 7 -2.20 3.43 8.81
CA ARG A 7 -2.16 2.29 7.86
C ARG A 7 -1.39 2.61 6.58
N CYS A 8 -0.64 1.65 6.06
CA CYS A 8 0.16 1.77 4.85
C CYS A 8 -0.50 1.12 3.62
N GLY A 9 -1.63 0.43 3.80
CA GLY A 9 -2.39 -0.16 2.71
C GLY A 9 -3.61 -0.93 3.19
N TYR A 10 -4.38 -1.47 2.27
CA TYR A 10 -5.64 -2.16 2.55
C TYR A 10 -6.00 -3.17 1.45
N ALA A 11 -6.82 -4.16 1.81
CA ALA A 11 -7.36 -5.13 0.86
C ALA A 11 -8.17 -4.42 -0.24
N HIS A 12 -7.98 -4.88 -1.48
CA HIS A 12 -8.49 -4.24 -2.69
C HIS A 12 -9.11 -5.30 -3.61
N GLY A 13 -10.23 -4.97 -4.27
CA GLY A 13 -10.96 -5.93 -5.10
C GLY A 13 -12.00 -5.23 -5.97
N ILE A 14 -13.26 -5.69 -5.94
CA ILE A 14 -14.36 -5.04 -6.69
C ILE A 14 -14.58 -3.61 -6.17
N GLY A 15 -14.49 -3.44 -4.85
CA GLY A 15 -14.51 -2.13 -4.20
C GLY A 15 -13.10 -1.55 -4.08
N TRP A 16 -13.04 -0.23 -3.91
CA TRP A 16 -11.78 0.45 -3.61
C TRP A 16 -11.17 -0.01 -2.29
N LEU A 17 -12.00 -0.23 -1.27
CA LEU A 17 -11.62 -0.75 0.05
C LEU A 17 -12.48 -1.98 0.35
N GLU A 18 -11.83 -3.08 0.70
CA GLU A 18 -12.51 -4.24 1.29
C GLU A 18 -12.30 -4.23 2.82
N PRO A 19 -13.37 -4.36 3.64
CA PRO A 19 -13.27 -4.27 5.10
C PRO A 19 -12.80 -5.60 5.71
N THR A 20 -11.65 -6.11 5.24
CA THR A 20 -11.08 -7.40 5.63
C THR A 20 -9.67 -7.21 6.20
N ALA A 21 -8.64 -7.34 5.37
CA ALA A 21 -7.24 -7.15 5.78
C ALA A 21 -6.81 -5.68 5.63
N SER A 22 -6.02 -5.21 6.59
CA SER A 22 -5.42 -3.87 6.59
C SER A 22 -3.93 -3.98 6.87
N LEU A 23 -3.10 -3.29 6.09
CA LEU A 23 -1.66 -3.22 6.34
C LEU A 23 -1.43 -2.10 7.37
N GLN A 24 -1.51 -2.46 8.65
CA GLN A 24 -1.34 -1.55 9.78
C GLN A 24 -0.93 -2.32 11.03
N ASP A 25 -0.34 -1.60 11.99
CA ASP A 25 -0.04 -2.16 13.30
C ASP A 25 -1.32 -2.71 13.96
N GLY A 26 -1.18 -3.89 14.57
CA GLY A 26 -2.26 -4.60 15.24
C GLY A 26 -3.17 -5.43 14.33
N ASN A 27 -2.99 -5.39 13.00
CA ASN A 27 -3.64 -6.35 12.10
C ASN A 27 -2.73 -7.57 11.88
N TRP A 28 -3.23 -8.75 12.24
CA TRP A 28 -2.49 -10.02 12.18
C TRP A 28 -3.02 -10.97 11.11
N THR A 29 -3.78 -10.48 10.13
CA THR A 29 -4.28 -11.31 9.03
C THR A 29 -3.10 -11.87 8.24
N GLU A 30 -3.02 -13.20 8.14
CA GLU A 30 -2.02 -13.89 7.33
C GLU A 30 -2.23 -13.60 5.84
N LEU A 31 -1.16 -13.22 5.14
CA LEU A 31 -1.18 -13.02 3.69
C LEU A 31 -1.27 -14.36 2.98
N LYS A 32 -2.28 -14.52 2.12
CA LYS A 32 -2.49 -15.75 1.34
C LYS A 32 -2.39 -15.46 -0.16
N PRO A 33 -1.95 -16.44 -0.96
CA PRO A 33 -1.91 -16.28 -2.42
C PRO A 33 -3.25 -15.80 -2.98
N ASN A 34 -3.18 -14.94 -4.00
CA ASN A 34 -4.30 -14.28 -4.68
C ASN A 34 -5.03 -13.19 -3.88
N MET A 35 -4.63 -12.89 -2.64
CA MET A 35 -5.07 -11.65 -2.01
C MET A 35 -4.47 -10.45 -2.76
N THR A 36 -5.26 -9.40 -2.91
CA THR A 36 -4.86 -8.15 -3.56
C THR A 36 -4.96 -6.98 -2.60
N PHE A 37 -3.98 -6.08 -2.67
CA PHE A 37 -3.86 -4.93 -1.79
C PHE A 37 -3.50 -3.69 -2.59
N HIS A 38 -4.02 -2.55 -2.13
CA HIS A 38 -3.49 -1.25 -2.51
C HIS A 38 -2.57 -0.75 -1.40
N LEU A 39 -1.28 -0.69 -1.69
CA LEU A 39 -0.26 -0.05 -0.87
C LEU A 39 -0.30 1.46 -1.14
N MET A 40 -0.40 2.26 -0.09
CA MET A 40 -0.45 3.72 -0.17
C MET A 40 0.45 4.33 0.90
N LEU A 41 1.68 4.69 0.52
CA LEU A 41 2.69 5.27 1.38
C LEU A 41 2.64 6.80 1.29
N GLY A 42 1.53 7.37 1.75
CA GLY A 42 1.41 8.82 1.90
C GLY A 42 2.14 9.33 3.13
N ASN A 43 3.08 10.24 2.93
CA ASN A 43 3.81 10.93 3.99
C ASN A 43 3.63 12.44 3.82
N TRP A 44 3.28 13.10 4.92
CA TRP A 44 3.05 14.53 4.99
C TRP A 44 4.07 15.12 5.96
N SER A 45 4.81 16.11 5.50
CA SER A 45 5.70 16.91 6.35
C SER A 45 4.88 18.04 6.99
N ASP A 46 5.32 18.51 8.16
CA ASP A 46 4.77 19.70 8.82
C ASP A 46 4.98 20.99 7.98
N GLU A 47 5.90 20.94 7.00
CA GLU A 47 6.28 22.06 6.13
C GLU A 47 5.47 22.10 4.81
N ASP A 48 4.16 21.87 4.86
CA ASP A 48 3.19 21.94 3.75
C ASP A 48 3.49 21.07 2.50
N CYS A 49 4.47 20.18 2.57
CA CYS A 49 4.81 19.27 1.49
C CYS A 49 4.44 17.83 1.85
N GLY A 50 4.03 17.06 0.85
CA GLY A 50 3.72 15.66 1.00
C GLY A 50 4.03 14.90 -0.27
N TYR A 51 4.26 13.60 -0.12
CA TYR A 51 4.39 12.70 -1.25
C TYR A 51 3.63 11.41 -0.98
N VAL A 52 3.20 10.77 -2.05
CA VAL A 52 2.58 9.45 -2.01
C VAL A 52 3.30 8.59 -3.02
N LEU A 53 3.82 7.45 -2.55
CA LEU A 53 4.13 6.33 -3.43
C LEU A 53 3.05 5.27 -3.21
N SER A 54 2.38 4.85 -4.29
CA SER A 54 1.32 3.85 -4.23
C SER A 54 1.58 2.72 -5.19
N GLU A 55 1.16 1.52 -4.82
CA GLU A 55 1.27 0.34 -5.66
C GLU A 55 0.12 -0.61 -5.40
N THR A 56 -0.42 -1.25 -6.44
CA THR A 56 -1.36 -2.35 -6.27
C THR A 56 -0.64 -3.66 -6.52
N PHE A 57 -0.74 -4.60 -5.59
CA PHE A 57 -0.07 -5.89 -5.72
C PHE A 57 -0.98 -7.07 -5.37
N ARG A 58 -0.68 -8.21 -6.00
CA ARG A 58 -1.25 -9.52 -5.68
C ARG A 58 -0.20 -10.36 -4.94
N VAL A 59 -0.59 -10.98 -3.84
CA VAL A 59 0.26 -11.95 -3.12
C VAL A 59 0.38 -13.22 -3.96
N THR A 60 1.60 -13.69 -4.17
CA THR A 60 1.90 -14.99 -4.80
C THR A 60 2.25 -16.03 -3.73
N GLU A 61 2.61 -17.25 -4.14
CA GLU A 61 3.04 -18.28 -3.18
C GLU A 61 4.32 -17.91 -2.41
N THR A 62 5.19 -17.08 -3.00
CA THR A 62 6.52 -16.79 -2.46
C THR A 62 6.89 -15.30 -2.46
N SER A 63 6.08 -14.44 -3.07
CA SER A 63 6.37 -13.01 -3.23
C SER A 63 5.10 -12.21 -3.54
N VAL A 64 5.24 -11.12 -4.28
CA VAL A 64 4.14 -10.29 -4.79
C VAL A 64 4.31 -10.04 -6.29
N GLU A 65 3.18 -9.92 -6.99
CA GLU A 65 3.11 -9.44 -8.36
C GLU A 65 2.54 -8.02 -8.34
N VAL A 66 3.29 -7.07 -8.92
CA VAL A 66 2.84 -5.69 -9.06
C VAL A 66 1.91 -5.56 -10.27
N LEU A 67 0.75 -4.93 -10.07
CA LEU A 67 -0.30 -4.81 -11.08
C LEU A 67 -0.23 -3.51 -11.90
N THR A 68 0.66 -2.58 -11.53
CA THR A 68 0.90 -1.35 -12.30
C THR A 68 2.25 -1.36 -13.00
N LYS A 69 2.47 -0.44 -13.94
CA LYS A 69 3.73 -0.28 -14.69
C LYS A 69 4.31 1.12 -14.60
N ALA A 70 3.69 1.99 -13.79
CA ALA A 70 4.17 3.34 -13.61
C ALA A 70 5.54 3.29 -12.89
N PRO A 71 6.53 4.09 -13.31
CA PRO A 71 7.80 4.16 -12.59
C PRO A 71 7.60 4.61 -11.14
N GLN A 72 8.13 3.85 -10.19
CA GLN A 72 8.09 4.15 -8.75
C GLN A 72 9.16 5.18 -8.39
N LYS A 73 9.03 6.41 -8.91
CA LYS A 73 9.95 7.52 -8.65
C LYS A 73 9.20 8.84 -8.55
N LEU A 74 9.83 9.83 -7.93
CA LEU A 74 9.37 11.21 -8.02
C LEU A 74 9.61 11.71 -9.45
N PHE A 75 8.65 12.49 -9.94
CA PHE A 75 8.74 13.17 -11.22
C PHE A 75 8.96 14.66 -10.97
N GLU A 76 9.91 15.22 -11.69
CA GLU A 76 10.05 16.65 -11.89
C GLU A 76 9.42 16.95 -13.26
N LEU A 77 8.55 17.96 -13.32
CA LEU A 77 7.77 18.30 -14.52
C LEU A 77 8.44 19.39 -15.34
#